data_AF-A0YSB7-F1
#
_entry.id   AF-A0YSB7-F1
#
_cell.length_a   1.000
_cell.length_b   1.000
_cell.length_c   1.000
_cell.angle_alpha   90.00
_cell.angle_beta   90.00
_cell.angle_gamma   90.00
#
_symmetry.space_group_name_H-M   'P 1'
#
loop_
_entity.id
_entity.type
_entity.pdbx_description
1 polymer ?
#
loop_
_entity_poly.entity_id
_entity_poly.type
_entity_poly.pdbx_seq_one_letter_code
_entity_poly.pdbx_strand_id
1 'polypeptide(L)'
;MVHSTSVRRTFSGAPGESQVGYCRAVQVANQIYITGTAPVAADGQVFAPGDAFEIFQQTLQNLDADLSGVVRTRMFVTNISRSSTLDRSSDVN
;
A
#
# COMPACT_ATOMS: atom_id res chain seq x y z
N MET A 1 9.53 -20.98 -26.23
CA MET A 1 8.61 -19.83 -26.20
C MET A 1 8.72 -19.19 -24.83
N VAL A 2 9.39 -18.05 -24.73
CA VAL A 2 9.59 -17.37 -23.43
C VAL A 2 8.32 -16.55 -23.18
N HIS A 3 7.50 -16.93 -22.20
CA HIS A 3 6.40 -16.09 -21.75
C HIS A 3 7.03 -14.86 -21.08
N SER A 4 7.16 -13.76 -21.83
CA SER A 4 7.56 -12.48 -21.28
C SER A 4 6.51 -12.10 -20.23
N THR A 5 6.87 -12.21 -18.96
CA THR A 5 5.97 -11.84 -17.87
C THR A 5 5.96 -10.32 -17.82
N SER A 6 4.87 -9.71 -18.27
CA SER A 6 4.74 -8.26 -18.25
C SER A 6 4.72 -7.77 -16.80
N VAL A 7 5.50 -6.72 -16.53
CA VAL A 7 5.56 -6.06 -15.23
C VAL A 7 4.90 -4.69 -15.36
N ARG A 8 3.81 -4.46 -14.62
CA ARG A 8 3.15 -3.16 -14.52
C ARG A 8 3.52 -2.51 -13.19
N ARG A 9 3.88 -1.22 -13.22
CA ARG A 9 4.23 -0.43 -12.02
C ARG A 9 3.28 0.75 -11.90
N THR A 10 2.89 1.09 -10.68
CA THR A 10 2.12 2.30 -10.37
C THR A 10 2.88 3.17 -9.37
N PHE A 11 2.70 4.47 -9.48
CA PHE A 11 3.37 5.48 -8.67
C PHE A 11 2.30 6.37 -8.05
N SER A 12 2.48 6.76 -6.79
CA SER A 12 1.62 7.74 -6.13
C SER A 12 2.10 9.17 -6.33
N GLY A 13 3.34 9.36 -6.79
CA GLY A 13 3.96 10.68 -6.92
C GLY A 13 4.49 11.22 -5.59
N ALA A 14 4.48 10.41 -4.53
CA ALA A 14 5.06 10.78 -3.25
C ALA A 14 6.57 11.07 -3.42
N PRO A 15 7.14 12.11 -2.79
CA PRO A 15 8.55 12.47 -2.93
C PRO A 15 9.52 11.32 -2.62
N GLY A 16 9.13 10.44 -1.69
CA GLY A 16 9.92 9.26 -1.34
C GLY A 16 10.09 8.27 -2.49
N GLU A 17 9.14 8.16 -3.42
CA GLU A 17 9.23 7.21 -4.55
C GLU A 17 10.41 7.56 -5.47
N SER A 18 10.58 8.85 -5.79
CA SER A 18 11.69 9.32 -6.62
C SER A 18 13.01 9.40 -5.87
N GLN A 19 13.00 9.73 -4.58
CA GLN A 19 14.22 9.84 -3.77
C GLN A 19 14.81 8.49 -3.37
N VAL A 20 13.97 7.52 -3.01
CA VAL A 20 14.38 6.19 -2.49
C VAL A 20 14.37 5.14 -3.61
N GLY A 21 13.71 5.40 -4.74
CA GLY A 21 13.71 4.52 -5.91
C GLY A 21 12.75 3.33 -5.78
N TYR A 22 11.55 3.55 -5.24
CA TYR A 22 10.48 2.55 -5.19
C TYR A 22 9.21 3.03 -5.92
N CYS A 23 8.29 2.10 -6.17
CA CYS A 23 6.97 2.39 -6.74
C CYS A 23 5.88 1.97 -5.77
N ARG A 24 4.68 2.57 -5.89
CA ARG A 24 3.55 2.30 -4.99
C ARG A 24 3.14 0.84 -5.04
N ALA A 25 3.04 0.27 -6.25
CA ALA A 25 2.77 -1.13 -6.44
C ALA A 25 3.38 -1.70 -7.73
N VAL A 26 3.61 -3.01 -7.71
CA VAL A 26 4.04 -3.79 -8.87
C VAL A 26 3.08 -4.96 -9.07
N GLN A 27 2.57 -5.10 -10.28
CA GLN A 27 1.85 -6.30 -10.73
C GLN A 27 2.77 -7.14 -11.61
N VAL A 28 2.91 -8.42 -11.25
CA VAL A 28 3.64 -9.43 -12.01
C VAL A 28 2.75 -10.65 -12.14
N ALA A 29 2.39 -11.02 -13.37
CA ALA A 29 1.38 -12.05 -13.63
C ALA A 29 0.08 -11.76 -12.84
N ASN A 30 -0.34 -12.67 -11.97
CA ASN A 30 -1.56 -12.56 -11.15
C ASN A 30 -1.30 -12.04 -9.73
N GLN A 31 -0.08 -11.57 -9.42
CA GLN A 31 0.28 -11.10 -8.08
C GLN A 31 0.50 -9.60 -8.08
N ILE A 32 -0.04 -8.94 -7.06
CA ILE A 32 0.12 -7.52 -6.81
C ILE A 32 0.90 -7.35 -5.50
N TYR A 33 2.01 -6.63 -5.56
CA TYR A 33 2.84 -6.28 -4.42
C TYR A 33 2.70 -4.78 -4.16
N ILE A 34 2.16 -4.43 -3.01
CA ILE A 34 1.95 -3.04 -2.59
C ILE A 34 2.97 -2.70 -1.52
N THR A 35 3.64 -1.56 -1.67
CA THR A 35 4.59 -1.07 -0.66
C THR A 35 3.89 -0.73 0.66
N GLY A 36 4.64 -0.69 1.76
CA GLY A 36 4.10 -0.25 3.04
C GLY A 36 3.60 1.19 2.96
N THR A 37 2.33 1.41 3.30
CA THR A 37 1.76 2.75 3.41
C THR A 37 2.03 3.27 4.82
N ALA A 38 3.03 4.14 4.97
CA ALA A 38 3.22 4.92 6.18
C ALA A 38 2.61 6.32 5.97
N PRO A 39 1.74 6.80 6.87
CA PRO A 39 1.35 8.20 6.90
C PRO A 39 2.55 9.01 7.38
N VAL A 40 3.33 9.57 6.46
CA VAL A 40 4.52 10.38 6.75
C VAL A 40 4.20 11.83 6.39
N ALA A 41 4.24 12.74 7.34
CA ALA A 41 4.16 14.18 7.08
C ALA A 41 5.42 14.67 6.36
N ALA A 42 5.34 15.86 5.78
CA ALA A 42 6.48 16.56 5.19
C ALA A 42 7.66 16.76 6.17
N ASP A 43 7.41 16.71 7.49
CA ASP A 43 8.40 16.84 8.55
C ASP A 43 8.98 15.49 9.03
N GLY A 44 8.60 14.37 8.40
CA GLY A 44 9.04 13.02 8.76
C GLY A 44 8.31 12.42 9.97
N GLN A 45 7.35 13.13 10.56
CA GLN A 45 6.51 12.59 11.64
C GLN A 45 5.42 11.68 11.09
N VAL A 46 4.94 10.76 11.93
CA VAL A 46 3.76 9.97 11.62
C VAL A 46 2.55 10.90 11.62
N PHE A 47 2.04 11.22 10.42
CA PHE A 47 0.96 12.18 10.21
C PHE A 47 -0.03 11.62 9.20
N ALA A 48 -1.28 11.44 9.61
CA ALA A 48 -2.34 10.87 8.79
C ALA A 48 -3.34 11.95 8.33
N PRO A 49 -3.15 12.53 7.14
CA PRO A 49 -4.25 12.96 6.28
C PRO A 49 -4.43 11.89 5.20
N GLY A 50 -5.57 11.21 5.24
CA GLY A 50 -5.86 10.02 4.45
C GLY A 50 -5.55 8.74 5.25
N ASP A 51 -6.54 7.87 5.41
CA ASP A 51 -6.32 6.58 6.07
C ASP A 51 -5.33 5.77 5.22
N ALA A 52 -4.36 5.09 5.84
CA ALA A 52 -3.48 4.16 5.14
C ALA A 52 -4.28 3.13 4.33
N PHE A 53 -5.49 2.83 4.79
CA PHE A 53 -6.48 2.01 4.11
C PHE A 53 -7.00 2.63 2.81
N GLU A 54 -7.33 3.92 2.78
CA GLU A 54 -7.79 4.61 1.56
C GLU A 54 -6.73 4.59 0.46
N ILE A 55 -5.47 4.85 0.83
CA ILE A 55 -4.34 4.79 -0.10
C ILE A 55 -4.15 3.36 -0.64
N PHE A 56 -4.31 2.36 0.22
CA PHE A 56 -4.24 0.95 -0.18
C PHE A 56 -5.35 0.59 -1.16
N GLN A 57 -6.59 0.97 -0.87
CA GLN A 57 -7.75 0.73 -1.74
C GLN A 57 -7.60 1.44 -3.10
N GLN A 58 -7.18 2.70 -3.12
CA GLN A 58 -6.93 3.44 -4.36
C GLN A 58 -5.81 2.79 -5.19
N THR A 59 -4.79 2.26 -4.52
CA THR A 59 -3.68 1.56 -5.20
C THR A 59 -4.14 0.28 -5.89
N LEU A 60 -5.02 -0.50 -5.24
CA LEU A 60 -5.63 -1.69 -5.84
C LEU A 60 -6.48 -1.32 -7.06
N GLN A 61 -7.30 -0.28 -6.96
CA GLN A 61 -8.14 0.20 -8.06
C GLN A 61 -7.29 0.65 -9.27
N ASN A 62 -6.15 1.30 -9.05
CA ASN A 62 -5.22 1.68 -10.12
C ASN A 62 -4.59 0.48 -10.86
N LEU A 63 -4.74 -0.73 -10.31
CA LEU A 63 -4.31 -2.01 -10.89
C LEU A 63 -5.50 -2.91 -11.27
N ASP A 64 -6.70 -2.35 -11.34
CA ASP A 64 -7.93 -3.07 -11.71
C ASP A 64 -8.24 -4.23 -10.74
N ALA A 65 -7.92 -4.03 -9.45
CA ALA A 65 -8.14 -4.97 -8.36
C ALA A 65 -8.91 -4.34 -7.19
N ASP A 66 -9.40 -5.18 -6.29
CA ASP A 66 -10.12 -4.77 -5.08
C ASP A 66 -9.70 -5.59 -3.85
N LEU A 67 -10.34 -5.30 -2.71
CA LEU A 67 -10.06 -5.92 -1.42
C LEU A 67 -10.33 -7.43 -1.37
N SER A 68 -11.22 -7.96 -2.22
CA SER A 68 -11.56 -9.39 -2.24
C SER A 68 -10.38 -10.28 -2.66
N GLY A 69 -9.42 -9.72 -3.41
CA GLY A 69 -8.18 -10.39 -3.81
C GLY A 69 -7.06 -10.33 -2.77
N VAL A 70 -7.28 -9.65 -1.63
CA VAL A 70 -6.25 -9.44 -0.62
C VAL A 70 -6.14 -10.66 0.28
N VAL A 71 -5.12 -11.47 0.04
CA VAL A 71 -4.86 -12.71 0.81
C VAL A 71 -3.91 -12.51 1.99
N ARG A 72 -3.23 -11.36 2.06
CA ARG A 72 -2.23 -11.08 3.11
C ARG A 72 -1.99 -9.59 3.28
N THR A 73 -2.01 -9.14 4.52
CA THR A 73 -1.51 -7.82 4.94
C THR A 73 -0.37 -7.99 5.92
N ARG A 74 0.45 -6.94 6.07
CA ARG A 74 1.49 -6.87 7.13
C ARG A 74 1.46 -5.47 7.71
N MET A 75 1.16 -5.37 9.00
CA MET A 75 1.15 -4.12 9.75
C MET A 75 2.39 -4.04 10.64
N PHE A 76 3.06 -2.88 10.62
CA PHE A 76 4.17 -2.57 11.50
C PHE A 76 3.73 -1.45 12.45
N VAL A 77 3.86 -1.68 13.76
CA VAL A 77 3.49 -0.71 14.79
C VAL A 77 4.71 -0.38 15.63
N THR A 78 4.91 0.91 15.95
CA THR A 78 5.97 1.35 16.87
C THR A 78 5.56 1.21 18.33
N ASN A 79 4.26 1.15 18.60
CA ASN A 79 3.69 0.92 19.93
C ASN A 79 2.53 -0.08 19.83
N ILE A 80 2.74 -1.30 20.35
CA ILE A 80 1.76 -2.39 20.29
C ILE A 80 0.48 -2.07 21.07
N SER A 81 0.54 -1.20 22.08
CA SER A 81 -0.64 -0.79 22.86
C SER A 81 -1.64 0.04 22.05
N ARG A 82 -1.27 0.50 20.83
CA ARG A 82 -2.16 1.19 19.89
C ARG A 82 -2.74 0.27 18.81
N SER A 83 -2.46 -1.03 18.85
CA SER A 83 -2.89 -1.98 17.81
C SER A 83 -4.41 -2.14 17.71
N SER A 84 -5.15 -2.05 18.82
CA SER A 84 -6.61 -2.22 18.85
C SER A 84 -7.38 -1.17 18.04
N THR A 85 -6.79 0.00 17.79
CA THR A 85 -7.39 1.04 16.94
C THR A 85 -7.26 0.70 15.45
N LEU A 86 -6.20 -0.02 15.06
CA LEU A 86 -5.94 -0.42 13.67
C LEU A 86 -6.73 -1.67 13.27
N ASP A 87 -7.01 -2.56 14.23
CA ASP A 87 -7.85 -3.75 14.03
C ASP A 87 -9.28 -3.40 13.58
N ARG A 88 -9.80 -2.26 14.05
CA ARG A 88 -11.18 -1.82 13.77
C ARG A 88 -11.38 -1.15 12.40
N SER A 89 -10.34 -0.74 11.70
CA SER A 89 -10.49 -0.19 10.34
C SER A 89 -10.72 -1.29 9.29
N SER A 90 -10.46 -2.56 9.64
CA SER A 90 -10.83 -3.73 8.83
C SER A 90 -12.30 -4.17 8.98
N ASP A 91 -13.05 -3.60 9.93
CA ASP A 91 -14.44 -3.96 10.25
C ASP A 91 -15.48 -3.01 9.63
N VAL A 92 -15.12 -2.22 8.61
CA VAL A 92 -16.10 -1.42 7.85
C VAL A 92 -16.47 -2.18 6.58
N ASN A 93 -17.59 -2.89 6.69
CA ASN A 93 -18.39 -3.48 5.61
C ASN A 93 -18.91 -2.42 4.63
#